data_AF-A0A6N9SFW5-F1
#
_entry.id   AF-A0A6N9SFW5-F1
#
_cell.length_a   1.000
_cell.length_b   1.000
_cell.length_c   1.000
_cell.angle_alpha   90.00
_cell.angle_beta   90.00
_cell.angle_gamma   90.00
#
_symmetry.space_group_name_H-M   'P 1'
#
loop_
_entity.id
_entity.type
_entity.pdbx_description
1 polymer ?
#
loop_
_entity_poly.entity_id
_entity_poly.type
_entity_poly.pdbx_seq_one_letter_code
_entity_poly.pdbx_strand_id
1 'polypeptide(L)'
;MNLTEKSAHLAWCALVALALARQNGDVVSPVQENLFLTRWLATALKQRRFSRDVAPDIEWLLKQGRQLGVNAKLARKLNYLWRSSSGELSAQNDLFRLTHALETAKDMCWNYRLLSDREWSGRNAVTLNDSINGIYLSRSSLDAAFDDDGRQINPLIGVRLENGIYGHSRFCNTDFDDKLACLNLSGV
;
A
#
# COMPACT_ATOMS: atom_id res chain seq x y z
N MET A 1 11.07 19.55 3.15
CA MET A 1 9.96 18.60 3.02
C MET A 1 10.51 17.32 2.40
N ASN A 2 10.54 16.23 3.16
CA ASN A 2 11.00 14.92 2.67
C ASN A 2 9.96 14.34 1.68
N LEU A 3 10.29 13.26 0.98
CA LEU A 3 9.40 12.68 -0.04
C LEU A 3 8.06 12.21 0.58
N THR A 4 8.10 11.65 1.79
CA THR A 4 6.92 11.14 2.50
C THR A 4 5.95 12.27 2.87
N GLU A 5 6.42 13.40 3.38
CA GLU A 5 5.60 14.59 3.65
C GLU A 5 4.97 15.16 2.37
N LYS A 6 5.70 15.16 1.25
CA LYS A 6 5.17 15.64 -0.04
C LYS A 6 4.04 14.73 -0.55
N SER A 7 4.20 13.41 -0.42
CA SER A 7 3.18 12.43 -0.79
C SER A 7 1.99 12.45 0.18
N ALA A 8 2.24 12.71 1.47
CA ALA A 8 1.20 12.96 2.48
C ALA A 8 0.34 14.15 2.08
N HIS A 9 0.98 15.28 1.76
CA HIS A 9 0.29 16.51 1.39
C HIS A 9 -0.58 16.33 0.13
N LEU A 10 -0.09 15.62 -0.89
CA LEU A 10 -0.89 15.22 -2.05
C LEU A 10 -2.13 14.42 -1.63
N ALA A 11 -1.92 13.38 -0.83
CA ALA A 11 -2.98 12.48 -0.39
C ALA A 11 -4.05 13.22 0.43
N TRP A 12 -3.64 14.06 1.37
CA TRP A 12 -4.54 14.92 2.13
C TRP A 12 -5.35 15.85 1.25
N CYS A 13 -4.69 16.57 0.33
CA CYS A 13 -5.38 17.49 -0.58
C CYS A 13 -6.45 16.77 -1.43
N ALA A 14 -6.13 15.57 -1.91
CA ALA A 14 -7.07 14.76 -2.71
C ALA A 14 -8.26 14.27 -1.86
N LEU A 15 -8.01 13.83 -0.63
CA LEU A 15 -9.04 13.35 0.30
C LEU A 15 -9.97 14.48 0.76
N VAL A 16 -9.41 15.66 1.07
CA VAL A 16 -10.19 16.84 1.44
C VAL A 16 -11.05 17.29 0.25
N ALA A 17 -10.49 17.34 -0.96
CA ALA A 17 -11.27 17.66 -2.16
C ALA A 17 -12.42 16.68 -2.40
N LEU A 18 -12.18 15.37 -2.17
CA LEU A 18 -13.23 14.35 -2.26
C LEU A 18 -14.31 14.53 -1.19
N ALA A 19 -13.92 14.83 0.05
CA ALA A 19 -14.86 15.07 1.15
C ALA A 19 -15.76 16.28 0.87
N LEU A 20 -15.19 17.37 0.34
CA LEU A 20 -15.95 18.55 -0.08
C LEU A 20 -16.93 18.23 -1.21
N ALA A 21 -16.50 17.47 -2.22
CA ALA A 21 -17.39 17.05 -3.30
C ALA A 21 -18.54 16.13 -2.82
N ARG A 22 -18.29 15.29 -1.81
CA ARG A 22 -19.35 14.50 -1.16
C ARG A 22 -20.34 15.38 -0.39
N GLN A 23 -19.84 16.37 0.35
CA GLN A 23 -20.70 17.32 1.08
C GLN A 23 -21.59 18.14 0.15
N ASN A 24 -21.07 18.52 -1.02
CA ASN A 24 -21.83 19.22 -2.05
C ASN A 24 -22.84 18.33 -2.79
N GLY A 25 -22.82 17.01 -2.56
CA GLY A 25 -23.67 16.05 -3.28
C GLY A 25 -23.19 15.69 -4.69
N ASP A 26 -22.03 16.19 -5.11
CA ASP A 26 -21.45 15.93 -6.44
C ASP A 26 -20.96 14.47 -6.58
N VAL A 27 -20.60 13.85 -5.45
CA VAL A 27 -20.08 12.48 -5.38
C VAL A 27 -20.87 11.67 -4.36
N VAL A 28 -21.68 10.72 -4.85
CA VAL A 28 -22.55 9.87 -4.01
C VAL A 28 -22.24 8.38 -4.19
N SER A 29 -21.66 8.01 -5.34
CA SER A 29 -21.34 6.61 -5.69
C SER A 29 -19.83 6.34 -5.80
N PRO A 30 -19.38 5.08 -5.61
CA PRO A 30 -17.99 4.69 -5.85
C PRO A 30 -17.48 4.99 -7.26
N VAL A 31 -18.37 4.98 -8.26
CA VAL A 31 -18.05 5.34 -9.65
C VAL A 31 -17.71 6.83 -9.76
N GLN A 32 -18.56 7.68 -9.18
CA GLN A 32 -18.35 9.13 -9.17
C GLN A 32 -17.09 9.51 -8.39
N GLU A 33 -16.80 8.80 -7.30
CA GLU A 33 -15.58 8.99 -6.53
C GLU A 33 -14.33 8.73 -7.37
N ASN A 34 -14.28 7.57 -8.06
CA ASN A 34 -13.12 7.26 -8.91
C ASN A 34 -12.98 8.25 -10.06
N LEU A 35 -14.11 8.66 -10.67
CA LEU A 35 -14.11 9.65 -11.75
C LEU A 35 -13.64 11.03 -11.27
N PHE A 36 -14.13 11.47 -10.10
CA PHE A 36 -13.74 12.73 -9.46
C PHE A 36 -12.24 12.74 -9.18
N LEU A 37 -11.72 11.71 -8.50
CA LEU A 37 -10.29 11.62 -8.17
C LEU A 37 -9.42 11.55 -9.41
N THR A 38 -9.82 10.81 -10.44
CA THR A 38 -9.09 10.75 -11.71
C THR A 38 -9.02 12.13 -12.38
N ARG A 39 -10.13 12.88 -12.41
CA ARG A 39 -10.16 14.25 -12.96
C ARG A 39 -9.35 15.23 -12.12
N TRP A 40 -9.45 15.13 -10.80
CA TRP A 40 -8.73 15.97 -9.87
C TRP A 40 -7.21 15.76 -9.99
N LEU A 41 -6.75 14.51 -10.04
CA LEU A 41 -5.33 14.16 -10.23
C LEU A 41 -4.80 14.64 -11.58
N ALA A 42 -5.58 14.49 -12.65
CA ALA A 42 -5.19 14.97 -13.98
C ALA A 42 -5.05 16.51 -14.00
N THR A 43 -5.95 17.21 -13.30
CA THR A 43 -5.92 18.66 -13.17
C THR A 43 -4.73 19.11 -12.34
N ALA A 44 -4.48 18.45 -11.20
CA ALA A 44 -3.34 18.72 -10.33
C ALA A 44 -1.99 18.55 -11.05
N LEU A 45 -1.86 17.49 -11.86
CA LEU A 45 -0.69 17.23 -12.68
C LEU A 45 -0.51 18.30 -13.76
N LYS A 46 -1.57 18.63 -14.51
CA LYS A 46 -1.56 19.66 -15.56
C LYS A 46 -1.18 21.03 -15.01
N GLN A 47 -1.69 21.38 -13.83
CA GLN A 47 -1.42 22.64 -13.15
C GLN A 47 -0.09 22.63 -12.38
N ARG A 48 0.64 21.51 -12.33
CA ARG A 48 1.88 21.34 -11.56
C ARG A 48 1.74 21.81 -10.11
N ARG A 49 0.61 21.48 -9.47
CA ARG A 49 0.29 21.94 -8.09
C ARG A 49 1.19 21.32 -7.01
N PHE A 50 1.88 20.24 -7.33
CA PHE A 50 2.74 19.48 -6.42
C PHE A 50 4.19 19.45 -6.92
N SER A 51 5.13 19.13 -6.03
CA SER A 51 6.54 18.96 -6.40
C SER A 51 6.69 17.96 -7.54
N ARG A 52 7.69 18.16 -8.39
CA ARG A 52 8.04 17.22 -9.47
C ARG A 52 8.33 15.80 -8.94
N ASP A 53 8.77 15.69 -7.69
CA ASP A 53 9.07 14.41 -7.05
C ASP A 53 7.84 13.51 -6.92
N VAL A 54 6.64 14.09 -6.81
CA VAL A 54 5.36 13.36 -6.65
C VAL A 54 4.62 13.20 -7.98
N ALA A 55 5.13 13.79 -9.07
CA ALA A 55 4.51 13.68 -10.39
C ALA A 55 4.42 12.22 -10.90
N PRO A 56 5.44 11.36 -10.72
CA PRO A 56 5.34 9.95 -11.09
C PRO A 56 4.23 9.21 -10.33
N ASP A 57 4.03 9.51 -9.05
CA ASP A 57 2.98 8.89 -8.22
C ASP A 57 1.58 9.28 -8.73
N ILE A 58 1.40 10.55 -9.11
CA ILE A 58 0.13 11.04 -9.69
C ILE A 58 -0.14 10.36 -11.04
N GLU A 59 0.87 10.23 -11.90
CA GLU A 59 0.76 9.54 -13.18
C GLU A 59 0.37 8.06 -13.01
N TRP A 60 0.95 7.40 -12.01
CA TRP A 60 0.58 6.02 -11.68
C TRP A 60 -0.86 5.91 -11.18
N LEU A 61 -1.28 6.76 -10.24
CA LEU A 61 -2.67 6.79 -9.75
C LEU A 61 -3.66 7.02 -10.90
N LEU A 62 -3.31 7.88 -11.85
CA LEU A 62 -4.11 8.10 -13.07
C LEU A 62 -4.19 6.86 -13.94
N LYS A 63 -3.07 6.14 -14.13
CA LYS A 63 -3.06 4.89 -14.88
C LYS A 63 -3.98 3.85 -14.22
N GLN A 64 -3.91 3.71 -12.90
CA GLN A 64 -4.77 2.79 -12.14
C GLN A 64 -6.26 3.18 -12.25
N GLY A 65 -6.59 4.45 -12.03
CA GLY A 65 -7.96 4.97 -12.13
C GLY A 65 -8.59 4.75 -13.50
N ARG A 66 -7.80 4.85 -14.57
CA ARG A 66 -8.22 4.63 -15.95
C ARG A 66 -8.35 3.15 -16.32
N GLN A 67 -7.42 2.32 -15.87
CA GLN A 67 -7.39 0.89 -16.21
C GLN A 67 -8.39 0.06 -15.41
N LEU A 68 -8.54 0.34 -14.12
CA LEU A 68 -9.36 -0.47 -13.20
C LEU A 68 -10.71 0.18 -12.88
N GLY A 69 -10.94 1.44 -13.26
CA GLY A 69 -12.18 2.15 -12.98
C GLY A 69 -12.50 2.13 -11.48
N VAL A 70 -13.73 1.78 -11.11
CA VAL A 70 -14.15 1.67 -9.69
C VAL A 70 -13.26 0.70 -8.89
N ASN A 71 -12.73 -0.34 -9.54
CA ASN A 71 -11.85 -1.32 -8.89
C ASN A 71 -10.47 -0.76 -8.55
N ALA A 72 -10.10 0.44 -9.06
CA ALA A 72 -8.86 1.11 -8.70
C ALA A 72 -8.82 1.53 -7.23
N LYS A 73 -9.99 1.74 -6.59
CA LYS A 73 -10.15 2.13 -5.19
C LYS A 73 -9.23 3.29 -4.79
N LEU A 74 -9.16 4.33 -5.65
CA LEU A 74 -8.20 5.44 -5.52
C LEU A 74 -8.30 6.15 -4.17
N ALA A 75 -9.50 6.40 -3.64
CA ALA A 75 -9.65 7.06 -2.35
C ALA A 75 -8.99 6.27 -1.22
N ARG A 76 -9.07 4.94 -1.27
CA ARG A 76 -8.45 4.10 -0.25
C ARG A 76 -6.93 4.06 -0.37
N LYS A 77 -6.39 4.04 -1.59
CA LYS A 77 -4.94 4.18 -1.84
C LYS A 77 -4.41 5.52 -1.31
N LEU A 78 -5.16 6.61 -1.55
CA LEU A 78 -4.84 7.94 -1.01
C LEU A 78 -4.96 7.97 0.52
N ASN A 79 -5.97 7.33 1.11
CA ASN A 79 -6.13 7.24 2.56
C ASN A 79 -4.94 6.50 3.20
N TYR A 80 -4.49 5.40 2.60
CA TYR A 80 -3.30 4.67 3.03
C TYR A 80 -2.06 5.57 3.02
N LEU A 81 -1.78 6.21 1.88
CA LEU A 81 -0.67 7.16 1.74
C LEU A 81 -0.67 8.24 2.82
N TRP A 82 -1.85 8.81 3.09
CA TRP A 82 -1.99 9.83 4.10
C TRP A 82 -1.68 9.28 5.49
N ARG A 83 -2.31 8.17 5.89
CA ARG A 83 -2.10 7.56 7.21
C ARG A 83 -0.66 7.10 7.39
N SER A 84 -0.03 6.58 6.33
CA SER A 84 1.33 6.03 6.40
C SER A 84 2.35 7.14 6.60
N SER A 85 2.06 8.33 6.05
CA SER A 85 2.96 9.48 6.01
C SER A 85 2.66 10.55 7.07
N SER A 86 1.46 10.54 7.69
CA SER A 86 1.05 11.48 8.75
C SER A 86 1.44 11.05 10.16
N GLY A 87 2.05 9.86 10.31
CA GLY A 87 2.49 9.32 11.60
C GLY A 87 1.40 8.62 12.42
N GLU A 88 0.14 8.64 11.96
CA GLU A 88 -0.97 7.96 12.64
C GLU A 88 -0.81 6.42 12.61
N LEU A 89 -0.25 5.89 11.52
CA LEU A 89 0.14 4.48 11.44
C LEU A 89 1.37 4.12 12.27
N SER A 90 2.33 5.04 12.46
CA SER A 90 3.49 4.79 13.33
C SER A 90 3.15 4.81 14.81
N ALA A 91 1.99 5.35 15.19
CA ALA A 91 1.47 5.28 16.55
C ALA A 91 0.80 3.94 16.89
N GLN A 92 0.50 3.11 15.88
CA GLN A 92 -0.09 1.77 16.05
C GLN A 92 1.00 0.72 16.25
N ASN A 93 0.66 -0.42 16.87
CA ASN A 93 1.61 -1.51 17.07
C ASN A 93 2.08 -2.14 15.74
N ASP A 94 3.20 -2.86 15.78
CA ASP A 94 3.87 -3.35 14.58
C ASP A 94 3.04 -4.39 13.83
N LEU A 95 2.30 -5.23 14.54
CA LEU A 95 1.41 -6.23 13.94
C LEU A 95 0.22 -5.59 13.22
N PHE A 96 -0.35 -4.52 13.78
CA PHE A 96 -1.39 -3.72 13.12
C PHE A 96 -0.85 -3.07 11.86
N ARG A 97 0.36 -2.49 11.94
CA ARG A 97 1.04 -1.90 10.77
C ARG A 97 1.26 -2.95 9.68
N LEU A 98 1.69 -4.16 10.04
CA LEU A 98 1.89 -5.28 9.12
C LEU A 98 0.55 -5.74 8.49
N THR A 99 -0.48 -5.94 9.30
CA THR A 99 -1.80 -6.39 8.81
C THR A 99 -2.43 -5.36 7.89
N HIS A 100 -2.33 -4.07 8.24
CA HIS A 100 -2.80 -2.97 7.41
C HIS A 100 -2.03 -2.89 6.09
N ALA A 101 -0.72 -3.16 6.11
CA ALA A 101 0.11 -3.28 4.92
C ALA A 101 -0.35 -4.44 4.01
N LEU A 102 -0.62 -5.63 4.56
CA LEU A 102 -1.09 -6.80 3.80
C LEU A 102 -2.48 -6.58 3.18
N GLU A 103 -3.42 -6.02 3.94
CA GLU A 103 -4.74 -5.67 3.41
C GLU A 103 -4.64 -4.63 2.29
N THR A 104 -3.75 -3.66 2.43
CA THR A 104 -3.50 -2.68 1.35
C THR A 104 -2.91 -3.35 0.11
N ALA A 105 -1.98 -4.29 0.27
CA ALA A 105 -1.42 -5.05 -0.84
C ALA A 105 -2.51 -5.86 -1.57
N LYS A 106 -3.42 -6.50 -0.83
CA LYS A 106 -4.62 -7.17 -1.38
C LYS A 106 -5.46 -6.26 -2.27
N ASP A 107 -5.56 -5.00 -1.87
CA ASP A 107 -6.30 -3.99 -2.63
C ASP A 107 -5.55 -3.46 -3.84
N MET A 108 -4.25 -3.72 -3.91
CA MET A 108 -3.39 -3.47 -5.05
C MET A 108 -3.29 -4.70 -5.97
N CYS A 109 -4.20 -5.68 -5.79
CA CYS A 109 -4.21 -6.95 -6.53
C CYS A 109 -3.02 -7.87 -6.23
N TRP A 110 -2.38 -7.73 -5.06
CA TRP A 110 -1.40 -8.71 -4.58
C TRP A 110 -2.11 -9.75 -3.71
N ASN A 111 -1.87 -11.02 -3.95
CA ASN A 111 -2.40 -12.06 -3.06
C ASN A 111 -1.45 -12.25 -1.88
N TYR A 112 -1.93 -12.13 -0.65
CA TYR A 112 -1.15 -12.55 0.51
C TYR A 112 -1.65 -13.88 1.07
N ARG A 113 -0.74 -14.73 1.55
CA ARG A 113 -1.09 -16.01 2.19
C ARG A 113 -0.12 -16.35 3.33
N LEU A 114 -0.70 -16.78 4.46
CA LEU A 114 0.04 -17.39 5.55
C LEU A 114 0.21 -18.88 5.27
N LEU A 115 1.45 -19.34 5.25
CA LEU A 115 1.84 -20.73 5.01
C LEU A 115 2.23 -21.40 6.33
N SER A 116 1.79 -22.63 6.51
CA SER A 116 2.32 -23.52 7.55
C SER A 116 3.74 -23.96 7.21
N ASP A 117 4.49 -24.50 8.19
CA ASP A 117 5.88 -24.96 7.96
C ASP A 117 6.01 -25.99 6.82
N ARG A 118 4.99 -26.84 6.65
CA ARG A 118 4.90 -27.85 5.59
C ARG A 118 4.67 -27.26 4.20
N GLU A 119 3.98 -26.12 4.15
CA GLU A 119 3.71 -25.37 2.92
C GLU A 119 4.86 -24.40 2.61
N TRP A 120 5.60 -23.98 3.63
CA TRP A 120 6.77 -23.13 3.49
C TRP A 120 7.99 -23.87 2.94
N SER A 121 8.17 -25.12 3.38
CA SER A 121 9.31 -25.98 3.03
C SER A 121 8.94 -27.47 3.05
N GLY A 122 9.68 -28.29 2.29
CA GLY A 122 9.49 -29.74 2.21
C GLY A 122 8.67 -30.20 1.00
N ARG A 123 8.14 -31.43 1.04
CA ARG A 123 7.47 -32.06 -0.12
C ARG A 123 6.17 -31.37 -0.53
N ASN A 124 5.54 -30.61 0.36
CA ASN A 124 4.30 -29.87 0.11
C ASN A 124 4.55 -28.36 -0.03
N ALA A 125 5.81 -27.95 -0.24
CA ALA A 125 6.14 -26.55 -0.40
C ALA A 125 5.32 -25.95 -1.55
N VAL A 126 4.69 -24.80 -1.28
CA VAL A 126 3.90 -24.11 -2.30
C VAL A 126 4.83 -23.63 -3.39
N THR A 127 4.65 -24.17 -4.59
CA THR A 127 5.28 -23.65 -5.81
C THR A 127 4.63 -22.30 -6.12
N LEU A 128 5.44 -21.26 -6.06
CA LEU A 128 4.99 -19.90 -6.31
C LEU A 128 4.74 -19.72 -7.81
N ASN A 129 3.71 -18.96 -8.16
CA ASN A 129 3.35 -18.72 -9.56
C ASN A 129 3.90 -17.36 -9.99
N ASP A 130 4.92 -17.37 -10.84
CA ASP A 130 5.58 -16.18 -11.41
C ASP A 130 4.63 -15.25 -12.19
N SER A 131 3.38 -15.66 -12.43
CA SER A 131 2.35 -14.87 -13.11
C SER A 131 1.58 -13.94 -12.17
N ILE A 132 1.69 -14.11 -10.85
CA ILE A 132 0.80 -13.46 -9.86
C ILE A 132 1.65 -12.76 -8.80
N ASN A 133 1.33 -11.48 -8.52
CA ASN A 133 1.96 -10.76 -7.42
C ASN A 133 1.53 -11.37 -6.09
N GLY A 134 2.50 -11.82 -5.29
CA GLY A 134 2.24 -12.62 -4.10
C GLY A 134 3.10 -12.23 -2.90
N ILE A 135 2.49 -12.17 -1.71
CA ILE A 135 3.18 -12.02 -0.42
C ILE A 135 2.92 -13.29 0.40
N TYR A 136 3.97 -14.04 0.70
CA TYR A 136 3.86 -15.27 1.47
C TYR A 136 4.59 -15.13 2.77
N LEU A 137 3.91 -15.47 3.87
CA LEU A 137 4.41 -15.35 5.22
C LEU A 137 4.40 -16.71 5.90
N SER A 138 5.49 -17.09 6.55
CA SER A 138 5.49 -18.28 7.41
C SER A 138 4.72 -17.98 8.70
N ARG A 139 3.76 -18.85 9.06
CA ARG A 139 2.99 -18.71 10.30
C ARG A 139 3.88 -18.83 11.53
N SER A 140 4.78 -19.80 11.58
CA SER A 140 5.73 -19.98 12.69
C SER A 140 6.64 -18.77 12.85
N SER A 141 7.06 -18.16 11.73
CA SER A 141 7.86 -16.93 11.77
C SER A 141 7.06 -15.73 12.26
N LEU A 142 5.77 -15.64 11.94
CA LEU A 142 4.91 -14.58 12.44
C LEU A 142 4.68 -14.71 13.95
N ASP A 143 4.35 -15.92 14.41
CA ASP A 143 4.12 -16.21 15.83
C ASP A 143 5.37 -15.98 16.69
N ALA A 144 6.57 -16.22 16.13
CA ALA A 144 7.83 -15.95 16.81
C ALA A 144 8.26 -14.47 16.76
N ALA A 145 7.77 -13.71 15.76
CA ALA A 145 8.19 -12.33 15.53
C ALA A 145 7.45 -11.30 16.37
N PHE A 146 6.23 -11.60 16.82
CA PHE A 146 5.38 -10.65 17.53
C PHE A 146 4.98 -11.18 18.91
N ASP A 147 4.88 -10.28 19.89
CA ASP A 147 4.31 -10.59 21.20
C ASP A 147 2.77 -10.47 21.21
N ASP A 148 2.14 -10.79 22.35
CA ASP A 148 0.68 -10.71 22.54
C ASP A 148 0.13 -9.28 22.40
N ASP A 149 0.97 -8.26 22.61
CA ASP A 149 0.63 -6.84 22.42
C ASP A 149 0.79 -6.38 20.95
N GLY A 150 1.27 -7.27 20.07
CA GLY A 150 1.53 -7.00 18.66
C GLY A 150 2.77 -6.16 18.40
N ARG A 151 3.72 -6.08 19.34
CA ARG A 151 5.04 -5.48 19.13
C ARG A 151 5.97 -6.50 18.51
N GLN A 152 6.83 -6.04 17.61
CA GLN A 152 7.82 -6.92 17.03
C GLN A 152 8.95 -7.16 18.04
N ILE A 153 9.16 -8.42 18.41
CA ILE A 153 10.20 -8.87 19.33
C ILE A 153 11.33 -9.61 18.62
N ASN A 154 11.09 -10.19 17.44
CA ASN A 154 12.10 -10.84 16.61
C ASN A 154 11.96 -10.44 15.13
N PRO A 155 13.04 -10.49 14.33
CA PRO A 155 12.99 -10.27 12.89
C PRO A 155 12.00 -11.24 12.21
N LEU A 156 11.28 -10.75 11.21
CA LEU A 156 10.33 -11.57 10.45
C LEU A 156 11.05 -12.27 9.28
N ILE A 157 11.72 -13.39 9.56
CA ILE A 157 12.62 -14.08 8.60
C ILE A 157 11.84 -14.84 7.52
N GLY A 158 10.56 -15.15 7.75
CA GLY A 158 9.72 -15.93 6.85
C GLY A 158 8.87 -15.12 5.88
N VAL A 159 9.46 -14.22 5.08
CA VAL A 159 8.74 -13.45 4.04
C VAL A 159 9.26 -13.81 2.64
N ARG A 160 8.36 -14.16 1.72
CA ARG A 160 8.65 -14.29 0.28
C ARG A 160 7.77 -13.34 -0.52
N LEU A 161 8.40 -12.56 -1.39
CA LEU A 161 7.74 -11.64 -2.31
C LEU A 161 7.95 -12.14 -3.73
N GLU A 162 6.85 -12.30 -4.47
CA GLU A 162 6.88 -12.66 -5.88
C GLU A 162 6.26 -11.56 -6.71
N ASN A 163 7.01 -11.09 -7.70
CA ASN A 163 6.57 -10.04 -8.61
C ASN A 163 6.32 -10.66 -9.98
N GLY A 164 5.05 -10.73 -10.36
CA GLY A 164 4.69 -11.00 -11.74
C GLY A 164 5.21 -9.89 -12.65
N ILE A 165 5.65 -10.27 -13.85
CA ILE A 165 6.34 -9.44 -14.88
C ILE A 165 5.61 -8.11 -15.26
N TYR A 166 4.42 -7.83 -14.72
CA TYR A 166 3.64 -6.60 -14.94
C TYR A 166 3.71 -5.55 -13.80
N GLY A 167 4.54 -5.75 -12.77
CA GLY A 167 4.64 -4.85 -11.61
C GLY A 167 5.58 -3.63 -11.74
N HIS A 168 6.11 -3.33 -12.94
CA HIS A 168 7.00 -2.18 -13.12
C HIS A 168 6.20 -0.86 -13.15
N SER A 169 5.90 -0.34 -11.97
CA SER A 169 5.58 1.07 -11.83
C SER A 169 5.74 1.51 -10.40
N ARG A 170 6.74 2.38 -10.20
CA ARG A 170 6.98 3.21 -9.02
C ARG A 170 5.65 3.81 -8.54
N PHE A 171 4.98 3.14 -7.62
CA PHE A 171 4.87 3.74 -6.31
C PHE A 171 6.25 3.56 -5.71
N CYS A 172 6.90 4.65 -5.27
CA CYS A 172 8.08 4.51 -4.44
C CYS A 172 7.67 3.69 -3.21
N ASN A 173 7.98 2.41 -3.35
CA ASN A 173 7.94 1.35 -2.38
C ASN A 173 8.90 1.65 -1.22
N THR A 174 9.50 2.84 -1.14
CA THR A 174 10.29 3.23 0.02
C THR A 174 9.42 3.19 1.27
N ASP A 175 8.21 3.73 1.35
CA ASP A 175 7.53 3.71 2.66
C ASP A 175 6.94 2.33 3.07
N PHE A 176 6.73 1.42 2.11
CA PHE A 176 6.23 0.06 2.34
C PHE A 176 7.37 -0.96 2.48
N ASP A 177 8.35 -0.94 1.57
CA ASP A 177 9.59 -1.71 1.67
C ASP A 177 10.49 -1.18 2.78
N ASP A 178 10.52 0.12 3.10
CA ASP A 178 11.26 0.64 4.28
C ASP A 178 10.54 0.21 5.56
N LYS A 179 9.20 0.09 5.59
CA LYS A 179 8.49 -0.44 6.77
C LYS A 179 8.62 -1.96 6.90
N LEU A 180 8.59 -2.71 5.80
CA LEU A 180 8.91 -4.15 5.77
C LEU A 180 10.42 -4.39 6.00
N ALA A 181 11.28 -3.50 5.54
CA ALA A 181 12.72 -3.51 5.81
C ALA A 181 12.97 -3.10 7.26
N CYS A 182 12.21 -2.18 7.85
CA CYS A 182 12.27 -1.92 9.29
C CYS A 182 11.89 -3.16 10.10
N LEU A 183 10.93 -3.97 9.61
CA LEU A 183 10.61 -5.29 10.21
C LEU A 183 11.71 -6.35 9.95
N ASN A 184 12.62 -6.12 8.99
CA ASN A 184 13.73 -7.01 8.62
C ASN A 184 15.14 -6.49 8.99
N LEU A 185 15.28 -5.28 9.53
CA LEU A 185 16.57 -4.61 9.80
C LEU A 185 16.89 -4.48 11.29
N SER A 186 16.14 -5.15 12.19
CA SER A 186 16.55 -5.32 13.59
C SER A 186 17.61 -6.42 13.80
N GLY A 187 18.44 -6.69 12.79
CA GLY A 187 19.44 -7.75 12.80
C GLY A 187 20.73 -7.40 12.08
N VAL A 188 21.51 -6.48 12.65
CA VAL A 188 22.97 -6.64 12.78
C VAL A 188 23.31 -6.48 14.24
#